data_AF-A0A9P4Y5T4-F1
#
_entry.id   AF-A0A9P4Y5T4-F1
#
_cell.length_a   1.000
_cell.length_b   1.000
_cell.length_c   1.000
_cell.angle_alpha   90.00
_cell.angle_beta   90.00
_cell.angle_gamma   90.00
#
_symmetry.space_group_name_H-M   'P 1'
#
loop_
_entity.id
_entity.type
_entity.pdbx_description
1 polymer ?
#
loop_
_entity_poly.entity_id
_entity_poly.type
_entity_poly.pdbx_seq_one_letter_code
_entity_poly.pdbx_strand_id
1 'polypeptide(L)'
;MASIAAAVFFFLFVFTPRPWLASDRPSRIQYFGCGNSTADASAAGCRFDWSWYSDEEGTQQLSLNDVAMGQHDYVYVTWKYYNTHCTYMWKKMHRSLLTSREIDSYISDYRHTEQCERVLLDRERAMESTSVMLVAKYPSCPVVSK
;
A
#
# COMPACT_ATOMS: atom_id res chain seq x y z
N MET A 1 -40.60 10.79 -35.38
CA MET A 1 -39.51 10.73 -36.36
C MET A 1 -38.32 11.48 -35.79
N ALA A 2 -37.36 10.77 -35.20
CA ALA A 2 -36.15 11.42 -34.68
C ALA A 2 -35.31 11.89 -35.87
N SER A 3 -35.07 13.20 -35.93
CA SER A 3 -34.36 13.83 -37.06
C SER A 3 -32.94 13.28 -37.17
N ILE A 4 -32.52 12.94 -38.39
CA ILE A 4 -31.18 12.42 -38.73
C ILE A 4 -30.07 13.32 -38.15
N ALA A 5 -30.34 14.63 -38.00
CA ALA A 5 -29.43 15.59 -37.37
C ALA A 5 -29.08 15.25 -35.91
N ALA A 6 -30.01 14.69 -35.13
CA ALA A 6 -29.77 14.32 -33.73
C ALA A 6 -28.85 13.10 -33.60
N ALA A 7 -28.93 12.16 -34.55
CA ALA A 7 -28.07 10.97 -34.58
C ALA A 7 -26.61 11.33 -34.95
N VAL A 8 -26.41 12.29 -35.85
CA VAL A 8 -25.06 12.74 -36.27
C VAL A 8 -24.34 13.50 -35.14
N PHE A 9 -25.04 14.34 -34.39
CA PHE A 9 -24.46 15.04 -33.22
C PHE A 9 -24.11 14.09 -32.08
N PHE A 10 -24.91 13.03 -31.86
CA PHE A 10 -24.62 12.02 -30.85
C PHE A 10 -23.39 11.18 -31.23
N PHE A 11 -23.21 10.85 -32.51
CA PHE A 11 -22.04 10.11 -32.98
C PHE A 11 -20.74 10.94 -32.91
N LEU A 12 -20.81 12.24 -33.21
CA LEU A 12 -19.62 13.11 -33.15
C LEU A 12 -19.15 13.42 -31.72
N PHE A 13 -20.04 13.42 -30.73
CA PHE A 13 -19.65 13.68 -29.33
C PHE A 13 -19.26 12.42 -28.54
N VAL A 14 -19.81 11.25 -28.91
CA VAL A 14 -19.56 9.98 -28.19
C VAL A 14 -18.40 9.19 -28.79
N PHE A 15 -18.19 9.24 -30.11
CA PHE A 15 -17.23 8.37 -30.81
C PHE A 15 -16.03 9.09 -31.43
N THR A 16 -15.91 10.43 -31.32
CA THR A 16 -14.65 11.08 -31.69
C THR A 16 -13.68 11.05 -30.51
N PRO A 17 -12.46 10.50 -30.67
CA PRO A 17 -11.46 10.58 -29.62
C PRO A 17 -11.13 12.05 -29.39
N ARG A 18 -11.46 12.57 -28.20
CA ARG A 18 -11.16 13.96 -27.79
C ARG A 18 -9.63 14.14 -27.71
N PRO A 19 -8.98 14.80 -28.67
CA PRO A 19 -7.52 14.92 -28.69
C PRO A 19 -6.99 15.94 -27.66
N TRP A 20 -7.90 16.66 -26.99
CA TRP A 20 -7.60 17.74 -26.03
C TRP A 20 -7.87 17.36 -24.58
N LEU A 21 -8.41 16.17 -24.31
CA LEU A 21 -8.27 15.58 -22.97
C LEU A 21 -6.88 15.00 -22.91
N ALA A 22 -5.89 15.88 -22.70
CA ALA A 22 -4.64 15.48 -22.10
C ALA A 22 -5.02 14.65 -20.87
N SER A 23 -4.80 13.35 -20.98
CA SER A 23 -4.88 12.45 -19.86
C SER A 23 -3.85 12.97 -18.86
N ASP A 24 -4.29 13.81 -17.92
CA ASP A 24 -3.66 14.00 -16.62
C ASP A 24 -3.75 12.65 -15.90
N ARG A 25 -3.02 11.66 -16.44
CA ARG A 25 -2.59 10.50 -15.68
C ARG A 25 -1.54 11.09 -14.75
N PRO A 26 -1.82 11.21 -13.43
CA PRO A 26 -0.74 11.46 -12.50
C PRO A 26 0.34 10.42 -12.79
N SER A 27 1.59 10.91 -12.79
CA SER A 27 2.83 10.19 -13.09
C SER A 27 2.63 8.68 -12.95
N ARG A 28 2.80 7.97 -14.08
CA ARG A 28 2.86 6.50 -14.17
C ARG A 28 3.37 5.95 -12.84
N ILE A 29 2.46 5.50 -11.97
CA ILE A 29 2.86 4.68 -10.83
C ILE A 29 3.39 3.44 -11.51
N GLN A 30 4.71 3.41 -11.69
CA GLN A 30 5.43 2.26 -12.16
C GLN A 30 5.27 1.31 -11.00
N TYR A 31 4.20 0.51 -11.02
CA TYR A 31 4.04 -0.62 -10.13
C TYR A 31 5.24 -1.50 -10.44
N PHE A 32 6.35 -1.29 -9.73
CA PHE A 32 7.53 -2.10 -9.83
C PHE A 32 7.06 -3.51 -9.50
N GLY A 33 7.05 -4.39 -10.51
CA GLY A 33 6.75 -5.79 -10.34
C GLY A 33 7.87 -6.44 -9.57
N CYS A 34 7.94 -6.21 -8.27
CA CYS A 34 8.93 -6.78 -7.36
C CYS A 34 8.58 -8.22 -6.94
N GLY A 35 7.88 -8.94 -7.82
CA GLY A 35 7.32 -10.27 -7.58
C GLY A 35 6.47 -10.35 -6.31
N ASN A 36 6.47 -11.53 -5.68
CA ASN A 36 5.57 -11.86 -4.57
C ASN A 36 6.30 -12.44 -3.34
N SER A 37 7.63 -12.47 -3.41
CA SER A 37 8.56 -12.91 -2.37
C SER A 37 9.73 -11.92 -2.23
N THR A 38 10.44 -11.97 -1.09
CA THR A 38 11.67 -11.20 -0.90
C THR A 38 12.76 -11.59 -1.89
N ALA A 39 12.79 -12.86 -2.31
CA ALA A 39 13.70 -13.37 -3.33
C ALA A 39 13.38 -12.78 -4.70
N ASP A 40 12.10 -12.75 -5.10
CA ASP A 40 11.68 -12.16 -6.38
C ASP A 40 11.99 -10.66 -6.44
N ALA A 41 11.71 -9.95 -5.34
CA ALA A 41 12.01 -8.52 -5.23
C ALA A 41 13.51 -8.27 -5.37
N SER A 42 14.33 -9.06 -4.68
CA SER A 42 15.78 -8.96 -4.75
C SER A 42 16.32 -9.30 -6.14
N ALA A 43 15.80 -10.34 -6.79
CA ALA A 43 16.16 -10.74 -8.15
C ALA A 43 15.76 -9.68 -9.20
N ALA A 44 14.64 -8.98 -8.97
CA ALA A 44 14.19 -7.86 -9.79
C ALA A 44 14.95 -6.55 -9.53
N GLY A 45 15.92 -6.53 -8.60
CA GLY A 45 16.65 -5.33 -8.19
C GLY A 45 15.80 -4.33 -7.41
N CYS A 46 14.61 -4.72 -6.95
CA CYS A 46 13.79 -3.88 -6.10
C CYS A 46 14.42 -3.77 -4.73
N ARG A 47 14.93 -2.57 -4.43
CA ARG A 47 15.36 -2.19 -3.09
C ARG A 47 14.36 -1.21 -2.51
N PHE A 48 13.91 -1.51 -1.30
CA PHE A 48 13.16 -0.54 -0.50
C PHE A 48 14.09 -0.06 0.60
N ASP A 49 14.66 1.14 0.41
CA ASP A 49 15.49 1.78 1.42
C ASP A 49 14.56 2.42 2.47
N TRP A 50 14.16 1.59 3.44
CA TRP A 50 13.35 2.04 4.58
C TRP A 50 14.23 2.51 5.72
N SER A 51 13.73 3.50 6.45
CA SER A 51 14.37 4.07 7.63
C SER A 51 13.44 3.93 8.83
N TRP A 52 14.03 3.60 9.97
CA TRP A 52 13.36 3.49 11.26
C TRP A 52 14.09 4.37 12.26
N TYR A 53 13.38 4.89 13.24
CA TYR A 53 13.92 5.83 14.22
C TYR A 53 13.50 5.42 15.63
N SER A 54 14.34 5.73 16.64
CA SER A 54 13.99 5.53 18.05
C SER A 54 13.16 6.69 18.64
N ASP A 55 13.12 7.83 17.95
CA ASP A 55 12.42 9.05 18.35
C ASP A 55 11.39 9.50 17.28
N GLU A 56 10.39 10.27 17.72
CA GLU A 56 9.32 10.77 16.85
C GLU A 56 9.83 11.79 15.83
N GLU A 57 10.82 12.59 16.24
CA GLU A 57 11.45 13.63 15.44
C GLU A 57 12.29 13.06 14.28
N GLY A 58 12.55 11.74 14.27
CA GLY A 58 13.28 11.08 13.19
C GLY A 58 14.78 11.41 13.18
N THR A 59 15.36 11.70 14.35
CA THR A 59 16.76 12.14 14.48
C THR A 59 17.74 11.00 14.75
N GLN A 60 17.28 9.93 15.39
CA GLN A 60 18.08 8.77 15.78
C GLN A 60 17.69 7.56 14.93
N GLN A 61 18.34 7.42 13.78
CA GLN A 61 18.07 6.32 12.86
C GLN A 61 18.60 4.99 13.42
N LEU A 62 17.76 3.96 13.35
CA LEU A 62 18.08 2.58 13.72
C LEU A 62 18.56 1.79 12.51
N SER A 63 19.46 0.83 12.73
CA SER A 63 19.90 -0.06 11.66
C SER A 63 18.82 -1.12 11.35
N LEU A 64 18.79 -1.62 10.11
CA LEU A 64 17.90 -2.72 9.75
C LEU A 64 18.13 -3.94 10.65
N ASN A 65 19.37 -4.22 11.02
CA ASN A 65 19.70 -5.37 11.85
C ASN A 65 19.08 -5.25 13.25
N ASP A 66 19.17 -4.08 13.87
CA ASP A 66 18.62 -3.82 15.21
C ASP A 66 17.08 -3.95 15.22
N VAL A 67 16.43 -3.40 14.19
CA VAL A 67 14.98 -3.51 14.01
C VAL A 67 14.56 -4.96 13.71
N ALA A 68 15.28 -5.66 12.83
CA ALA A 68 14.96 -7.03 12.42
C ALA A 68 15.14 -8.06 13.55
N MET A 69 16.05 -7.80 14.48
CA MET A 69 16.22 -8.63 15.69
C MET A 69 15.12 -8.40 16.73
N GLY A 70 14.23 -7.42 16.53
CA GLY A 70 13.13 -7.14 17.45
C GLY A 70 13.60 -6.59 18.80
N GLN A 71 14.74 -5.89 18.82
CA GLN A 71 15.33 -5.34 20.06
C GLN A 71 14.61 -4.09 20.57
N HIS A 72 13.65 -3.57 19.81
CA HIS A 72 12.86 -2.38 20.15
C HIS A 72 11.38 -2.74 20.20
N ASP A 73 10.71 -2.40 21.30
CA ASP A 73 9.26 -2.61 21.46
C ASP A 73 8.45 -1.79 20.43
N TYR A 74 8.98 -0.64 20.06
CA TYR A 74 8.42 0.23 19.02
C TYR A 74 9.51 0.96 18.26
N VAL A 75 9.16 1.41 17.06
CA VAL A 75 9.99 2.22 16.17
C VAL A 75 9.13 3.28 15.51
N TYR A 76 9.72 4.42 15.18
CA TYR A 76 9.07 5.45 14.38
C TYR A 76 9.43 5.26 12.91
N VAL A 77 8.44 5.46 12.05
CA VAL A 77 8.59 5.34 10.59
C VAL A 77 7.97 6.53 9.88
N THR A 78 8.31 6.68 8.59
CA THR A 78 7.69 7.67 7.72
C THR A 78 6.26 7.31 7.36
N TRP A 79 5.46 8.30 7.01
CA TRP A 79 4.10 8.09 6.48
C TRP A 79 4.08 7.21 5.22
N LYS A 80 5.09 7.36 4.36
CA LYS A 80 5.32 6.52 3.17
C LYS A 80 5.50 5.05 3.53
N TYR A 81 6.30 4.76 4.56
CA TYR A 81 6.44 3.40 5.07
C TYR A 81 5.09 2.87 5.53
N TYR A 82 4.33 3.65 6.31
CA TYR A 82 3.07 3.21 6.87
C TYR A 82 1.98 2.98 5.82
N ASN A 83 1.86 3.86 4.82
CA ASN A 83 1.02 3.64 3.64
C ASN A 83 1.40 2.34 2.92
N THR A 84 2.70 2.15 2.69
CA THR A 84 3.19 0.96 2.01
C THR A 84 2.86 -0.30 2.81
N HIS A 85 3.08 -0.30 4.13
CA HIS A 85 2.68 -1.37 5.04
C HIS A 85 1.21 -1.74 4.87
N CYS A 86 0.29 -0.75 4.90
CA CYS A 86 -1.14 -0.98 4.71
C CYS A 86 -1.46 -1.65 3.37
N THR A 87 -0.84 -1.21 2.27
CA THR A 87 -1.05 -1.86 0.96
C THR A 87 -0.54 -3.30 0.92
N TYR A 88 0.59 -3.59 1.58
CA TYR A 88 1.13 -4.96 1.66
C TYR A 88 0.25 -5.87 2.53
N MET A 89 -0.30 -5.37 3.64
CA MET A 89 -1.22 -6.15 4.48
C MET A 89 -2.52 -6.48 3.73
N TRP A 90 -3.06 -5.53 2.96
CA TRP A 90 -4.21 -5.79 2.09
C TRP A 90 -3.91 -6.86 1.02
N LYS A 91 -2.76 -6.77 0.34
CA LYS A 91 -2.33 -7.78 -0.63
C LYS A 91 -2.13 -9.16 0.00
N LYS A 92 -1.57 -9.23 1.21
CA LYS A 92 -1.38 -10.49 1.96
C LYS A 92 -2.72 -11.13 2.30
N MET A 93 -3.68 -10.35 2.80
CA MET A 93 -5.05 -10.81 3.05
C MET A 93 -5.69 -11.36 1.77
N HIS A 94 -5.64 -10.60 0.66
CA HIS A 94 -6.21 -11.04 -0.61
C HIS A 94 -5.58 -12.34 -1.13
N ARG A 95 -4.26 -12.49 -1.01
CA ARG A 95 -3.56 -13.73 -1.38
C ARG A 95 -3.98 -14.92 -0.53
N SER A 96 -4.20 -14.73 0.77
CA SER A 96 -4.70 -15.77 1.67
C SER A 96 -6.07 -16.27 1.19
N LEU A 97 -6.98 -15.37 0.83
CA LEU A 97 -8.29 -15.71 0.26
C LEU A 97 -8.16 -16.53 -1.04
N LEU A 98 -7.35 -16.07 -1.99
CA LEU A 98 -7.16 -16.75 -3.28
C LEU A 98 -6.52 -18.14 -3.15
N THR A 99 -5.68 -18.33 -2.14
CA THR A 99 -4.93 -19.58 -1.94
C THR A 99 -5.53 -20.48 -0.87
N SER A 100 -6.67 -20.09 -0.27
CA SER A 100 -7.29 -20.78 0.87
C SER A 100 -6.28 -21.05 2.01
N ARG A 101 -5.32 -20.14 2.19
CA ARG A 101 -4.33 -20.22 3.27
C ARG A 101 -4.81 -19.41 4.45
N GLU A 102 -4.38 -19.79 5.65
CA GLU A 102 -4.67 -19.03 6.87
C GLU A 102 -4.03 -17.65 6.82
N ILE A 103 -4.70 -16.72 7.48
CA ILE A 103 -4.22 -15.36 7.72
C ILE A 103 -3.85 -15.24 9.19
N ASP A 104 -2.82 -14.46 9.49
CA ASP A 104 -2.38 -14.29 10.87
C ASP A 104 -3.39 -13.47 11.70
N SER A 105 -3.33 -13.65 13.02
CA SER A 105 -4.29 -13.05 13.95
C SER A 105 -4.35 -11.52 13.89
N TYR A 106 -3.26 -10.86 13.48
CA TYR A 106 -3.18 -9.40 13.44
C TYR A 106 -3.87 -8.82 12.21
N ILE A 107 -3.61 -9.37 11.03
CA ILE A 107 -4.28 -8.91 9.80
C ILE A 107 -5.75 -9.38 9.76
N SER A 108 -6.06 -10.53 10.37
CA SER A 108 -7.43 -11.05 10.45
C SER A 108 -8.38 -10.18 11.27
N ASP A 109 -7.84 -9.32 12.16
CA ASP A 109 -8.64 -8.40 12.95
C ASP A 109 -9.17 -7.28 12.05
N TYR A 110 -10.49 -7.16 11.96
CA TYR A 110 -11.14 -6.15 11.13
C TYR A 110 -10.74 -4.72 11.50
N ARG A 111 -10.41 -4.45 12.76
CA ARG A 111 -9.91 -3.14 13.21
C ARG A 111 -8.63 -2.74 12.48
N HIS A 112 -7.81 -3.72 12.09
CA HIS A 112 -6.63 -3.46 11.28
C HIS A 112 -7.00 -3.02 9.86
N THR A 113 -8.08 -3.58 9.29
CA THR A 113 -8.60 -3.16 7.97
C THR A 113 -9.10 -1.71 8.03
N GLU A 114 -9.87 -1.35 9.06
CA GLU A 114 -10.35 0.03 9.25
C GLU A 114 -9.18 1.03 9.44
N GLN A 115 -8.14 0.63 10.17
CA GLN A 115 -6.96 1.47 10.33
C GLN A 115 -6.23 1.68 8.99
N CYS A 116 -6.06 0.61 8.21
CA CYS A 116 -5.48 0.70 6.86
C CYS A 116 -6.32 1.60 5.95
N GLU A 117 -7.64 1.51 5.99
CA GLU A 117 -8.54 2.39 5.22
C GLU A 117 -8.25 3.86 5.51
N ARG A 118 -8.21 4.25 6.80
CA ARG A 118 -7.93 5.64 7.20
C ARG A 118 -6.57 6.13 6.70
N VAL A 119 -5.54 5.29 6.79
CA VAL A 119 -4.18 5.61 6.32
C VAL A 119 -4.15 5.81 4.81
N LEU A 120 -4.82 4.93 4.05
CA LEU A 120 -4.81 4.96 2.59
C LEU A 120 -5.68 6.08 2.01
N LEU A 121 -6.66 6.58 2.77
CA LEU A 121 -7.51 7.70 2.37
C LEU A 121 -6.97 9.07 2.81
N ASP A 122 -6.05 9.13 3.76
CA ASP A 122 -5.41 10.38 4.20
C ASP A 122 -4.41 10.89 3.14
N ARG A 123 -4.79 12.00 2.51
CA ARG A 123 -4.02 12.71 1.47
C ARG A 123 -3.36 13.99 1.99
N GLU A 124 -3.63 14.38 3.22
CA GLU A 124 -3.17 15.65 3.77
C GLU A 124 -1.77 15.52 4.37
N ARG A 125 -1.43 14.32 4.85
CA ARG A 125 -0.14 14.05 5.48
C ARG A 125 0.98 13.87 4.44
N ALA A 126 2.08 14.58 4.65
CA ALA A 126 3.27 14.47 3.81
C ALA A 126 3.91 13.07 3.92
N MET A 127 4.28 12.49 2.77
CA MET A 127 4.83 11.12 2.69
C MET A 127 6.12 10.94 3.49
N GLU A 128 6.97 11.96 3.56
CA GLU A 128 8.24 11.88 4.29
C GLU A 128 8.12 12.27 5.77
N SER A 129 6.92 12.63 6.26
CA SER A 129 6.75 12.95 7.68
C SER A 129 6.98 11.71 8.54
N THR A 130 7.88 11.83 9.52
CA THR A 130 8.06 10.89 10.63
C THR A 130 7.10 11.29 11.75
N SER A 131 6.44 10.30 12.35
CA SER A 131 5.58 10.44 13.55
C SER A 131 4.73 9.19 13.79
N VAL A 132 4.75 8.22 12.87
CA VAL A 132 3.99 6.98 13.05
C VAL A 132 4.81 6.02 13.89
N MET A 133 4.34 5.78 15.11
CA MET A 133 4.85 4.74 15.97
C MET A 133 4.31 3.37 15.50
N LEU A 134 5.23 2.46 15.18
CA LEU A 134 4.94 1.05 14.93
C LEU A 134 5.43 0.21 16.09
N VAL A 135 4.56 -0.68 16.57
CA VAL A 135 4.86 -1.59 17.67
C VAL A 135 5.20 -2.96 17.09
N ALA A 136 6.24 -3.60 17.63
CA ALA A 136 6.55 -4.99 17.30
C ALA A 136 5.36 -5.90 17.63
N LYS A 137 4.87 -6.66 16.64
CA LYS A 137 3.72 -7.57 16.81
C LYS A 137 4.17 -9.01 16.69
N TYR A 138 3.66 -9.86 17.57
CA TYR A 138 3.86 -11.30 17.56
C TYR A 138 2.53 -11.99 17.22
N PRO A 139 2.12 -11.98 15.93
CA PRO A 139 0.84 -12.56 15.55
C PRO A 139 0.89 -14.09 15.67
N SER A 140 -0.22 -14.69 16.08
CA SER A 140 -0.38 -16.13 16.00
C SER A 140 -0.84 -16.52 14.59
N CYS A 141 -0.62 -17.78 14.22
CA CYS A 141 -1.28 -18.42 13.09
C CYS A 141 -2.45 -19.24 13.65
N PRO A 142 -3.62 -18.63 13.89
CA PRO A 142 -4.76 -19.37 14.39
C PRO A 142 -5.24 -20.32 13.28
N VAL A 143 -5.48 -21.57 13.65
CA VAL A 143 -6.17 -22.52 12.78
C VAL A 143 -7.59 -21.99 12.59
N VAL A 144 -7.94 -21.50 11.40
CA VAL A 144 -9.27 -20.95 11.18
C VAL A 144 -10.22 -22.13 11.04
N SER A 145 -10.87 -22.53 12.13
CA SER A 145 -11.90 -23.57 12.08
C SER A 145 -13.04 -23.08 11.19
N LYS A 146 -13.23 -23.75 10.05
CA LYS A 146 -14.35 -23.51 9.13
C LYS A 146 -15.69 -23.70 9.81
#